data_AF-A0A2V5YUW2-F1
#
_entry.id   AF-A0A2V5YUW2-F1
#
_cell.length_a   1.000
_cell.length_b   1.000
_cell.length_c   1.000
_cell.angle_alpha   90.00
_cell.angle_beta   90.00
_cell.angle_gamma   90.00
#
_symmetry.space_group_name_H-M   'P 1'
#
loop_
_entity.id
_entity.type
_entity.pdbx_description
1 polymer ?
#
loop_
_entity_poly.entity_id
_entity_poly.type
_entity_poly.pdbx_seq_one_letter_code
_entity_poly.pdbx_strand_id
1 'polypeptide(L)'
;MKTTTLPLQNLMNASRSCAFLLILFAFACFVLSPQARATCQQGCDLANGNTFLGDDTLVNNTTGSENTAIGGGALLSNSTGIQNTGVGSGALLFNTTGELNTATGHIALELNSTGSQNMATGESALYNNRSGNFNTATGRQAMQNDVDGSQNTAAGFAALFSNTHGNLNTATGYYALISNTTGKRNAADGNAALMNNTTGSDNIALGDEAGRNLTTGDHNIDIGNRGAVAEASTIRTGRVGTQTATYVAGISGATVTDGIGVVVGADGHLGTVVS
;
A
#
# COMPACT_ATOMS: atom_id res chain seq x y z
N MET A 1 0.84 91.55 -20.25
CA MET A 1 0.90 90.30 -21.03
C MET A 1 0.59 89.17 -20.07
N LYS A 2 -0.58 88.51 -20.20
CA LYS A 2 -1.14 87.56 -19.23
C LYS A 2 -0.55 86.16 -19.41
N THR A 3 -0.09 85.53 -18.34
CA THR A 3 0.28 84.12 -18.26
C THR A 3 -0.96 83.26 -18.06
N THR A 4 -1.28 82.41 -19.04
CA THR A 4 -2.37 81.42 -18.98
C THR A 4 -1.80 80.07 -18.55
N THR A 5 -2.12 79.63 -17.34
CA THR A 5 -1.94 78.26 -16.85
C THR A 5 -3.06 77.37 -17.39
N LEU A 6 -2.72 76.35 -18.18
CA LEU A 6 -3.66 75.30 -18.61
C LEU A 6 -3.90 74.31 -17.46
N PRO A 7 -5.14 73.83 -17.23
CA PRO A 7 -5.47 73.02 -16.06
C PRO A 7 -4.99 71.57 -16.21
N LEU A 8 -4.29 71.08 -15.19
CA LEU A 8 -3.72 69.73 -15.09
C LEU A 8 -4.78 68.60 -14.94
N GLN A 9 -6.08 68.93 -14.99
CA GLN A 9 -7.17 67.97 -14.73
C GLN A 9 -7.46 67.01 -15.91
N ASN A 10 -7.10 67.35 -17.15
CA ASN A 10 -7.40 66.51 -18.31
C ASN A 10 -6.38 65.38 -18.57
N LEU A 11 -5.17 65.45 -18.02
CA LEU A 11 -4.15 64.40 -18.20
C LEU A 11 -4.39 63.16 -17.32
N MET A 12 -5.07 63.30 -16.18
CA MET A 12 -5.33 62.19 -15.26
C MET A 12 -6.47 61.26 -15.72
N ASN A 13 -7.46 61.77 -16.46
CA ASN A 13 -8.56 60.95 -16.99
C ASN A 13 -8.15 60.14 -18.24
N ALA A 14 -7.24 60.66 -19.07
CA ALA A 14 -6.72 59.94 -20.22
C ALA A 14 -5.87 58.70 -19.82
N SER A 15 -5.11 58.81 -18.72
CA SER A 15 -4.32 57.72 -18.14
C SER A 15 -5.18 56.56 -17.64
N ARG A 16 -6.29 56.86 -16.95
CA ARG A 16 -7.22 55.85 -16.43
C ARG A 16 -7.97 55.10 -17.55
N SER A 17 -8.42 55.81 -18.58
CA SER A 17 -9.06 55.18 -19.75
C SER A 17 -8.09 54.33 -20.56
N CYS A 18 -6.83 54.75 -20.71
CA CYS A 18 -5.80 53.98 -21.41
C CYS A 18 -5.42 52.70 -20.62
N ALA A 19 -5.29 52.81 -19.29
CA ALA A 19 -5.08 51.65 -18.42
C ALA A 19 -6.26 50.66 -18.48
N PHE A 20 -7.50 51.16 -18.51
CA PHE A 20 -8.69 50.31 -18.63
C PHE A 20 -8.76 49.60 -20.00
N LEU A 21 -8.40 50.30 -21.08
CA LEU A 21 -8.31 49.69 -22.42
C LEU A 21 -7.23 48.62 -22.50
N LEU A 22 -6.07 48.86 -21.88
CA LEU A 22 -4.96 47.90 -21.80
C LEU A 22 -5.35 46.66 -20.99
N ILE A 23 -6.10 46.83 -19.89
CA ILE A 23 -6.63 45.73 -19.09
C ILE A 23 -7.64 44.91 -19.91
N LEU A 24 -8.58 45.57 -20.59
CA LEU A 24 -9.54 44.90 -21.48
C LEU A 24 -8.85 44.17 -22.63
N PHE A 25 -7.79 44.75 -23.21
CA PHE A 25 -6.98 44.12 -24.24
C PHE A 25 -6.23 42.91 -23.70
N ALA A 26 -5.65 43.00 -22.50
CA ALA A 26 -5.02 41.87 -21.83
C ALA A 26 -6.03 40.74 -21.54
N PHE A 27 -7.22 41.06 -21.04
CA PHE A 27 -8.30 40.08 -20.86
C PHE A 27 -8.75 39.47 -22.18
N ALA A 28 -8.86 40.28 -23.25
CA ALA A 28 -9.14 39.76 -24.59
C ALA A 28 -8.04 38.82 -25.07
N CYS A 29 -6.76 39.13 -24.81
CA CYS A 29 -5.64 38.24 -25.11
C CYS A 29 -5.67 36.95 -24.29
N PHE A 30 -6.13 36.96 -23.04
CA PHE A 30 -6.31 35.73 -22.25
C PHE A 30 -7.51 34.91 -22.75
N VAL A 31 -8.61 35.55 -23.17
CA VAL A 31 -9.78 34.87 -23.74
C VAL A 31 -9.49 34.31 -25.14
N LEU A 32 -8.64 34.99 -25.93
CA LEU A 32 -8.21 34.58 -27.27
C LEU A 32 -6.98 33.68 -27.26
N SER A 33 -6.29 33.54 -26.12
CA SER A 33 -5.21 32.59 -26.00
C SER A 33 -5.80 31.18 -26.13
N PRO A 34 -5.26 30.32 -27.03
CA PRO A 34 -5.71 28.94 -27.09
C PRO A 34 -5.57 28.35 -25.68
N GLN A 35 -6.65 27.78 -25.15
CA GLN A 35 -6.62 27.05 -23.88
C GLN A 35 -5.37 26.15 -23.90
N ALA A 36 -4.47 26.32 -22.92
CA ALA A 36 -3.27 25.50 -22.78
C ALA A 36 -3.69 24.08 -22.36
N ARG A 37 -4.32 23.36 -23.29
CA ARG A 37 -4.62 21.94 -23.19
C ARG A 37 -3.34 21.22 -23.56
N ALA A 38 -2.94 20.23 -22.76
CA ALA A 38 -1.86 19.33 -23.15
C ALA A 38 -2.22 18.71 -24.51
N THR A 39 -1.42 18.98 -25.53
CA THR A 39 -1.56 18.34 -26.84
C THR A 39 -0.78 17.03 -26.78
N CYS A 40 -1.43 15.91 -27.07
CA CYS A 40 -0.72 14.62 -27.09
C CYS A 40 0.20 14.59 -28.32
N GLN A 41 1.51 14.77 -28.11
CA GLN A 41 2.51 14.70 -29.18
C GLN A 41 3.18 13.33 -29.28
N GLN A 42 3.36 12.64 -28.15
CA GLN A 42 3.83 11.26 -28.05
C GLN A 42 3.26 10.66 -26.76
N GLY A 43 2.94 9.37 -26.77
CA GLY A 43 2.63 8.67 -25.52
C GLY A 43 1.17 8.71 -25.05
N CYS A 44 0.20 8.91 -25.94
CA CYS A 44 -1.20 8.70 -25.57
C CYS A 44 -1.99 8.10 -26.74
N ASP A 45 -2.73 7.05 -26.43
CA ASP A 45 -3.72 6.43 -27.29
C ASP A 45 -5.09 7.00 -26.92
N LEU A 46 -5.54 7.99 -27.68
CA LEU A 46 -6.81 8.67 -27.43
C LEU A 46 -8.03 7.81 -27.76
N ALA A 47 -7.87 6.70 -28.51
CA ALA A 47 -8.98 5.83 -28.87
C ALA A 47 -9.35 4.90 -27.70
N ASN A 48 -8.35 4.39 -26.99
CA ASN A 48 -8.56 3.50 -25.83
C ASN A 48 -8.22 4.16 -24.47
N GLY A 49 -7.81 5.44 -24.47
CA GLY A 49 -7.48 6.17 -23.25
C GLY A 49 -6.18 5.73 -22.56
N ASN A 50 -5.25 5.11 -23.28
CA ASN A 50 -3.95 4.73 -22.69
C ASN A 50 -2.97 5.91 -22.69
N THR A 51 -2.14 6.01 -21.65
CA THR A 51 -1.02 6.96 -21.54
C THR A 51 0.27 6.16 -21.39
N PHE A 52 1.30 6.46 -22.17
CA PHE A 52 2.57 5.73 -22.11
C PHE A 52 3.81 6.59 -22.40
N LEU A 53 4.93 6.30 -21.75
CA LEU A 53 6.20 6.99 -21.96
C LEU A 53 7.37 6.06 -21.62
N GLY A 54 8.15 5.67 -22.63
CA GLY A 54 9.31 4.80 -22.46
C GLY A 54 9.46 3.84 -23.63
N ASP A 55 10.67 3.28 -23.77
CA ASP A 55 10.96 2.23 -24.75
C ASP A 55 10.13 0.98 -24.49
N ASP A 56 9.64 0.34 -25.55
CA ASP A 56 8.80 -0.86 -25.52
C ASP A 56 7.56 -0.82 -24.57
N THR A 57 7.01 0.37 -24.30
CA THR A 57 5.79 0.51 -23.48
C THR A 57 4.54 0.17 -24.30
N LEU A 58 3.66 -0.68 -23.74
CA LEU A 58 2.38 -1.11 -24.35
C LEU A 58 2.46 -1.69 -25.78
N VAL A 59 3.63 -2.17 -26.24
CA VAL A 59 3.82 -2.63 -27.64
C VAL A 59 2.89 -3.78 -28.03
N ASN A 60 2.56 -4.68 -27.10
CA ASN A 60 1.68 -5.82 -27.38
C ASN A 60 0.19 -5.56 -27.08
N ASN A 61 -0.20 -4.32 -26.78
CA ASN A 61 -1.58 -3.98 -26.43
C ASN A 61 -2.50 -4.10 -27.64
N THR A 62 -3.48 -5.02 -27.58
CA THR A 62 -4.43 -5.26 -28.67
C THR A 62 -5.76 -4.56 -28.42
N THR A 63 -6.39 -4.79 -27.26
CA THR A 63 -7.69 -4.20 -26.90
C THR A 63 -7.71 -3.58 -25.49
N GLY A 64 -6.59 -3.60 -24.77
CA GLY A 64 -6.51 -2.99 -23.44
C GLY A 64 -6.72 -1.47 -23.49
N SER A 65 -7.41 -0.95 -22.50
CA SER A 65 -7.83 0.45 -22.39
C SER A 65 -7.54 1.03 -21.01
N GLU A 66 -7.46 2.36 -20.95
CA GLU A 66 -7.28 3.13 -19.71
C GLU A 66 -6.02 2.77 -18.91
N ASN A 67 -4.96 2.31 -19.58
CA ASN A 67 -3.69 1.98 -18.95
C ASN A 67 -2.74 3.18 -18.91
N THR A 68 -1.95 3.30 -17.85
CA THR A 68 -0.84 4.27 -17.72
C THR A 68 0.48 3.51 -17.61
N ALA A 69 1.43 3.72 -18.53
CA ALA A 69 2.71 2.99 -18.59
C ALA A 69 3.91 3.95 -18.70
N ILE A 70 4.70 4.14 -17.64
CA ILE A 70 5.84 5.07 -17.64
C ILE A 70 7.11 4.34 -17.22
N GLY A 71 8.11 4.28 -18.10
CA GLY A 71 9.38 3.58 -17.89
C GLY A 71 9.61 2.47 -18.92
N GLY A 72 10.87 2.15 -19.22
CA GLY A 72 11.22 1.15 -20.23
C GLY A 72 10.62 -0.22 -19.91
N GLY A 73 9.89 -0.79 -20.86
CA GLY A 73 9.19 -2.07 -20.74
C GLY A 73 7.95 -2.06 -19.84
N ALA A 74 7.49 -0.91 -19.33
CA ALA A 74 6.27 -0.88 -18.53
C ALA A 74 5.07 -1.37 -19.36
N LEU A 75 4.33 -2.35 -18.83
CA LEU A 75 3.17 -2.99 -19.49
C LEU A 75 3.45 -3.55 -20.90
N LEU A 76 4.69 -3.99 -21.19
CA LEU A 76 5.10 -4.48 -22.51
C LEU A 76 4.21 -5.60 -23.06
N SER A 77 3.83 -6.56 -22.20
CA SER A 77 3.07 -7.75 -22.59
C SER A 77 1.55 -7.58 -22.47
N ASN A 78 1.06 -6.40 -22.10
CA ASN A 78 -0.37 -6.16 -21.91
C ASN A 78 -1.09 -6.40 -23.23
N SER A 79 -2.08 -7.28 -23.26
CA SER A 79 -2.85 -7.61 -24.46
C SER A 79 -4.27 -7.03 -24.37
N THR A 80 -5.03 -7.48 -23.37
CA THR A 80 -6.43 -7.07 -23.13
C THR A 80 -6.67 -6.46 -21.75
N GLY A 81 -5.64 -6.39 -20.89
CA GLY A 81 -5.75 -5.83 -19.55
C GLY A 81 -6.15 -4.36 -19.57
N ILE A 82 -7.02 -3.97 -18.65
CA ILE A 82 -7.58 -2.63 -18.55
C ILE A 82 -7.24 -1.97 -17.22
N GLN A 83 -7.20 -0.64 -17.21
CA GLN A 83 -7.07 0.18 -15.99
C GLN A 83 -5.83 -0.14 -15.15
N ASN A 84 -4.72 -0.52 -15.79
CA ASN A 84 -3.46 -0.75 -15.10
C ASN A 84 -2.59 0.51 -15.11
N THR A 85 -1.91 0.78 -14.00
CA THR A 85 -0.91 1.85 -13.87
C THR A 85 0.45 1.21 -13.56
N GLY A 86 1.36 1.21 -14.52
CA GLY A 86 2.76 0.81 -14.36
C GLY A 86 3.68 2.03 -14.44
N VAL A 87 4.41 2.34 -13.37
CA VAL A 87 5.38 3.44 -13.30
C VAL A 87 6.70 2.92 -12.74
N GLY A 88 7.71 2.82 -13.60
CA GLY A 88 9.01 2.23 -13.32
C GLY A 88 9.45 1.33 -14.47
N SER A 89 10.76 1.16 -14.64
CA SER A 89 11.25 0.20 -15.63
C SER A 89 10.86 -1.22 -15.23
N GLY A 90 10.29 -1.98 -16.17
CA GLY A 90 9.77 -3.33 -15.96
C GLY A 90 8.51 -3.42 -15.08
N ALA A 91 7.87 -2.30 -14.72
CA ALA A 91 6.62 -2.35 -13.96
C ALA A 91 5.51 -3.03 -14.78
N LEU A 92 4.90 -4.09 -14.24
CA LEU A 92 3.88 -4.90 -14.94
C LEU A 92 4.32 -5.47 -16.31
N LEU A 93 5.62 -5.74 -16.50
CA LEU A 93 6.21 -6.16 -17.79
C LEU A 93 5.46 -7.32 -18.46
N PHE A 94 5.10 -8.35 -17.69
CA PHE A 94 4.45 -9.57 -18.20
C PHE A 94 2.93 -9.62 -18.01
N ASN A 95 2.28 -8.51 -17.63
CA ASN A 95 0.82 -8.48 -17.48
C ASN A 95 0.17 -8.76 -18.82
N THR A 96 -0.63 -9.83 -18.96
CA THR A 96 -1.30 -10.15 -20.22
C THR A 96 -2.75 -9.70 -20.22
N THR A 97 -3.50 -10.08 -19.17
CA THR A 97 -4.95 -9.85 -19.07
C THR A 97 -5.39 -9.30 -17.71
N GLY A 98 -4.46 -9.18 -16.74
CA GLY A 98 -4.77 -8.62 -15.43
C GLY A 98 -5.28 -7.17 -15.53
N GLU A 99 -6.22 -6.82 -14.66
CA GLU A 99 -6.87 -5.51 -14.64
C GLU A 99 -6.74 -4.81 -13.28
N LEU A 100 -6.90 -3.49 -13.29
CA LEU A 100 -6.95 -2.68 -12.06
C LEU A 100 -5.69 -2.80 -11.18
N ASN A 101 -4.53 -3.07 -11.78
CA ASN A 101 -3.27 -3.14 -11.04
C ASN A 101 -2.56 -1.78 -11.00
N THR A 102 -1.99 -1.41 -9.86
CA THR A 102 -1.11 -0.24 -9.71
C THR A 102 0.28 -0.71 -9.28
N ALA A 103 1.29 -0.52 -10.12
CA ALA A 103 2.67 -0.86 -9.88
C ALA A 103 3.55 0.40 -10.00
N THR A 104 4.14 0.84 -8.90
CA THR A 104 5.06 1.99 -8.85
C THR A 104 6.39 1.56 -8.24
N GLY A 105 7.43 1.49 -9.06
CA GLY A 105 8.77 1.04 -8.68
C GLY A 105 9.44 0.25 -9.79
N HIS A 106 10.77 0.18 -9.75
CA HIS A 106 11.52 -0.73 -10.62
C HIS A 106 11.05 -2.16 -10.39
N ILE A 107 10.67 -2.86 -11.46
CA ILE A 107 10.21 -4.26 -11.49
C ILE A 107 9.08 -4.59 -10.48
N ALA A 108 8.25 -3.60 -10.11
CA ALA A 108 7.05 -3.84 -9.32
C ALA A 108 6.02 -4.63 -10.15
N LEU A 109 5.47 -5.71 -9.59
CA LEU A 109 4.54 -6.63 -10.29
C LEU A 109 5.08 -7.16 -11.64
N GLU A 110 6.40 -7.32 -11.82
CA GLU A 110 6.99 -7.67 -13.11
C GLU A 110 6.38 -8.96 -13.72
N LEU A 111 6.24 -10.01 -12.91
CA LEU A 111 5.77 -11.33 -13.36
C LEU A 111 4.25 -11.54 -13.26
N ASN A 112 3.47 -10.48 -13.03
CA ASN A 112 2.00 -10.58 -13.07
C ASN A 112 1.54 -10.95 -14.46
N SER A 113 0.73 -11.99 -14.62
CA SER A 113 0.15 -12.39 -15.91
C SER A 113 -1.36 -12.11 -15.95
N THR A 114 -2.09 -12.60 -14.95
CA THR A 114 -3.56 -12.53 -14.92
C THR A 114 -4.11 -11.97 -13.61
N GLY A 115 -3.26 -11.76 -12.60
CA GLY A 115 -3.67 -11.18 -11.32
C GLY A 115 -4.23 -9.77 -11.50
N SER A 116 -5.24 -9.45 -10.71
CA SER A 116 -6.03 -8.21 -10.81
C SER A 116 -6.22 -7.55 -9.46
N GLN A 117 -6.45 -6.24 -9.47
CA GLN A 117 -6.71 -5.43 -8.29
C GLN A 117 -5.55 -5.47 -7.26
N ASN A 118 -4.31 -5.49 -7.74
CA ASN A 118 -3.12 -5.45 -6.91
C ASN A 118 -2.49 -4.05 -6.88
N MET A 119 -2.01 -3.62 -5.71
CA MET A 119 -1.25 -2.39 -5.53
C MET A 119 0.17 -2.72 -5.04
N ALA A 120 1.18 -2.38 -5.82
CA ALA A 120 2.60 -2.57 -5.52
C ALA A 120 3.35 -1.25 -5.59
N THR A 121 3.81 -0.73 -4.45
CA THR A 121 4.62 0.49 -4.37
C THR A 121 5.96 0.19 -3.72
N GLY A 122 7.02 0.19 -4.51
CA GLY A 122 8.37 -0.15 -4.06
C GLY A 122 9.11 -0.98 -5.09
N GLU A 123 10.44 -0.95 -5.02
CA GLU A 123 11.30 -1.80 -5.84
C GLU A 123 11.01 -3.29 -5.55
N SER A 124 10.71 -4.07 -6.59
CA SER A 124 10.38 -5.50 -6.50
C SER A 124 9.18 -5.83 -5.58
N ALA A 125 8.29 -4.87 -5.30
CA ALA A 125 7.04 -5.17 -4.58
C ALA A 125 6.16 -6.09 -5.45
N LEU A 126 5.63 -7.18 -4.86
CA LEU A 126 4.82 -8.20 -5.56
C LEU A 126 5.48 -8.80 -6.83
N TYR A 127 6.81 -8.84 -6.89
CA TYR A 127 7.58 -9.23 -8.07
C TYR A 127 7.10 -10.53 -8.74
N ASN A 128 6.89 -11.61 -7.95
CA ASN A 128 6.52 -12.93 -8.44
C ASN A 128 5.01 -13.18 -8.56
N ASN A 129 4.14 -12.22 -8.26
CA ASN A 129 2.68 -12.46 -8.23
C ASN A 129 2.20 -12.74 -9.64
N ARG A 130 1.79 -13.98 -9.96
CA ARG A 130 1.36 -14.37 -11.31
C ARG A 130 -0.15 -14.21 -11.50
N SER A 131 -0.92 -14.69 -10.53
CA SER A 131 -2.39 -14.76 -10.60
C SER A 131 -3.10 -14.34 -9.32
N GLY A 132 -2.37 -13.97 -8.27
CA GLY A 132 -2.94 -13.49 -7.02
C GLY A 132 -3.69 -12.17 -7.21
N ASN A 133 -4.76 -11.99 -6.45
CA ASN A 133 -5.64 -10.82 -6.54
C ASN A 133 -5.77 -10.11 -5.20
N PHE A 134 -6.15 -8.83 -5.25
CA PHE A 134 -6.43 -8.02 -4.06
C PHE A 134 -5.25 -7.89 -3.09
N ASN A 135 -4.02 -7.89 -3.59
CA ASN A 135 -2.83 -7.71 -2.76
C ASN A 135 -2.40 -6.24 -2.69
N THR A 136 -2.02 -5.77 -1.52
CA THR A 136 -1.45 -4.43 -1.32
C THR A 136 -0.05 -4.55 -0.72
N ALA A 137 0.99 -4.22 -1.47
CA ALA A 137 2.38 -4.24 -1.06
C ALA A 137 3.01 -2.85 -1.15
N THR A 138 3.46 -2.31 -0.02
CA THR A 138 4.13 -1.01 0.06
C THR A 138 5.47 -1.18 0.77
N GLY A 139 6.56 -0.95 0.06
CA GLY A 139 7.93 -1.13 0.54
C GLY A 139 8.78 -1.93 -0.45
N ARG A 140 10.10 -1.72 -0.40
CA ARG A 140 11.04 -2.54 -1.18
C ARG A 140 10.88 -4.01 -0.77
N GLN A 141 10.70 -4.88 -1.77
CA GLN A 141 10.56 -6.33 -1.63
C GLN A 141 9.37 -6.80 -0.77
N ALA A 142 8.38 -5.93 -0.52
CA ALA A 142 7.15 -6.36 0.14
C ALA A 142 6.44 -7.39 -0.76
N MET A 143 6.11 -8.56 -0.18
CA MET A 143 5.49 -9.69 -0.88
C MET A 143 6.23 -10.17 -2.15
N GLN A 144 7.57 -10.09 -2.18
CA GLN A 144 8.33 -10.39 -3.40
C GLN A 144 8.07 -11.81 -3.96
N ASN A 145 7.89 -12.81 -3.11
CA ASN A 145 7.74 -14.22 -3.54
C ASN A 145 6.28 -14.71 -3.59
N ASP A 146 5.29 -13.81 -3.45
CA ASP A 146 3.89 -14.21 -3.56
C ASP A 146 3.60 -14.67 -4.99
N VAL A 147 3.07 -15.88 -5.16
CA VAL A 147 2.86 -16.48 -6.50
C VAL A 147 1.38 -16.38 -6.89
N ASP A 148 0.51 -16.88 -6.02
CA ASP A 148 -0.95 -16.91 -6.22
C ASP A 148 -1.75 -16.54 -4.96
N GLY A 149 -1.05 -16.16 -3.88
CA GLY A 149 -1.67 -15.64 -2.67
C GLY A 149 -2.56 -14.44 -2.96
N SER A 150 -3.66 -14.33 -2.22
CA SER A 150 -4.67 -13.29 -2.45
C SER A 150 -5.12 -12.64 -1.14
N GLN A 151 -5.58 -11.40 -1.26
CA GLN A 151 -6.13 -10.61 -0.15
C GLN A 151 -5.11 -10.35 0.97
N ASN A 152 -3.83 -10.18 0.62
CA ASN A 152 -2.78 -9.86 1.57
C ASN A 152 -2.46 -8.35 1.58
N THR A 153 -2.09 -7.82 2.74
CA THR A 153 -1.59 -6.45 2.90
C THR A 153 -0.21 -6.49 3.55
N ALA A 154 0.79 -5.91 2.90
CA ALA A 154 2.17 -5.80 3.39
C ALA A 154 2.66 -4.36 3.30
N ALA A 155 3.09 -3.79 4.42
CA ALA A 155 3.63 -2.44 4.50
C ALA A 155 4.93 -2.42 5.29
N GLY A 156 6.06 -2.27 4.61
CA GLY A 156 7.39 -2.28 5.21
C GLY A 156 8.43 -2.94 4.31
N PHE A 157 9.70 -2.78 4.65
CA PHE A 157 10.78 -3.48 3.95
C PHE A 157 10.65 -4.99 4.16
N ALA A 158 10.53 -5.73 3.04
CA ALA A 158 10.40 -7.18 3.00
C ALA A 158 9.31 -7.76 3.93
N ALA A 159 8.23 -7.00 4.18
CA ALA A 159 7.04 -7.53 4.83
C ALA A 159 6.41 -8.62 3.93
N LEU A 160 6.02 -9.77 4.52
CA LEU A 160 5.49 -10.94 3.80
C LEU A 160 6.39 -11.46 2.64
N PHE A 161 7.70 -11.23 2.69
CA PHE A 161 8.63 -11.54 1.59
C PHE A 161 8.50 -12.97 1.03
N SER A 162 8.39 -13.98 1.89
CA SER A 162 8.37 -15.40 1.51
C SER A 162 6.97 -15.98 1.31
N ASN A 163 5.90 -15.16 1.36
CA ASN A 163 4.54 -15.66 1.14
C ASN A 163 4.49 -16.28 -0.24
N THR A 164 3.96 -17.50 -0.37
CA THR A 164 3.84 -18.17 -1.68
C THR A 164 2.38 -18.36 -2.07
N HIS A 165 1.58 -18.90 -1.15
CA HIS A 165 0.16 -19.25 -1.34
C HIS A 165 -0.72 -18.81 -0.14
N GLY A 166 -0.13 -18.10 0.84
CA GLY A 166 -0.85 -17.62 2.02
C GLY A 166 -1.85 -16.53 1.63
N ASN A 167 -3.04 -16.57 2.23
CA ASN A 167 -4.11 -15.62 1.95
C ASN A 167 -4.52 -14.89 3.23
N LEU A 168 -5.10 -13.70 3.07
CA LEU A 168 -5.68 -12.93 4.16
C LEU A 168 -4.67 -12.55 5.25
N ASN A 169 -3.40 -12.35 4.91
CA ASN A 169 -2.38 -11.91 5.86
C ASN A 169 -2.21 -10.38 5.83
N THR A 170 -2.08 -9.77 7.00
CA THR A 170 -1.74 -8.35 7.16
C THR A 170 -0.42 -8.23 7.89
N ALA A 171 0.57 -7.60 7.28
CA ALA A 171 1.92 -7.43 7.82
C ALA A 171 2.38 -5.97 7.70
N THR A 172 2.49 -5.28 8.82
CA THR A 172 2.97 -3.90 8.88
C THR A 172 4.24 -3.86 9.73
N GLY A 173 5.34 -3.42 9.15
CA GLY A 173 6.64 -3.31 9.82
C GLY A 173 7.80 -3.89 9.02
N TYR A 174 9.01 -3.55 9.45
CA TYR A 174 10.25 -4.11 8.91
C TYR A 174 10.31 -5.60 9.23
N TYR A 175 10.37 -6.46 8.20
CA TYR A 175 10.38 -7.94 8.33
C TYR A 175 9.16 -8.58 9.02
N ALA A 176 8.02 -7.89 9.10
CA ALA A 176 6.78 -8.51 9.59
C ALA A 176 6.38 -9.69 8.67
N LEU A 177 6.12 -10.86 9.26
CA LEU A 177 5.76 -12.11 8.55
C LEU A 177 6.71 -12.51 7.41
N ILE A 178 7.99 -12.13 7.46
CA ILE A 178 8.95 -12.35 6.36
C ILE A 178 9.07 -13.82 5.92
N SER A 179 8.92 -14.78 6.83
CA SER A 179 9.08 -16.22 6.57
C SER A 179 7.78 -16.96 6.27
N ASN A 180 6.63 -16.28 6.28
CA ASN A 180 5.33 -16.95 6.06
C ASN A 180 5.31 -17.54 4.66
N THR A 181 5.01 -18.83 4.49
CA THR A 181 4.92 -19.47 3.17
C THR A 181 3.47 -19.74 2.78
N THR A 182 2.72 -20.41 3.66
CA THR A 182 1.33 -20.85 3.40
C THR A 182 0.36 -20.49 4.52
N GLY A 183 0.84 -19.92 5.63
CA GLY A 183 0.00 -19.48 6.73
C GLY A 183 -1.03 -18.44 6.27
N LYS A 184 -2.22 -18.47 6.87
CA LYS A 184 -3.36 -17.65 6.48
C LYS A 184 -3.91 -16.86 7.66
N ARG A 185 -4.60 -15.75 7.38
CA ARG A 185 -5.30 -14.96 8.40
C ARG A 185 -4.42 -14.52 9.57
N ASN A 186 -3.14 -14.25 9.30
CA ASN A 186 -2.23 -13.69 10.30
C ASN A 186 -2.25 -12.16 10.26
N ALA A 187 -2.23 -11.53 11.43
CA ALA A 187 -2.08 -10.08 11.59
C ALA A 187 -0.79 -9.80 12.38
N ALA A 188 0.20 -9.18 11.73
CA ALA A 188 1.47 -8.79 12.33
C ALA A 188 1.68 -7.28 12.19
N ASP A 189 1.76 -6.57 13.32
CA ASP A 189 2.05 -5.14 13.36
C ASP A 189 3.22 -4.86 14.28
N GLY A 190 4.39 -4.57 13.70
CA GLY A 190 5.64 -4.33 14.41
C GLY A 190 6.88 -4.78 13.64
N ASN A 191 8.05 -4.29 14.04
CA ASN A 191 9.32 -4.82 13.53
C ASN A 191 9.44 -6.30 13.90
N ALA A 192 9.72 -7.16 12.91
CA ALA A 192 9.90 -8.60 13.08
C ALA A 192 8.73 -9.32 13.79
N ALA A 193 7.52 -8.77 13.75
CA ALA A 193 6.32 -9.44 14.25
C ALA A 193 6.03 -10.70 13.40
N LEU A 194 5.81 -11.84 14.05
CA LEU A 194 5.68 -13.18 13.44
C LEU A 194 6.81 -13.53 12.44
N MET A 195 8.02 -13.00 12.63
CA MET A 195 9.12 -13.14 11.66
C MET A 195 9.42 -14.60 11.26
N ASN A 196 9.33 -15.54 12.20
CA ASN A 196 9.62 -16.96 11.96
C ASN A 196 8.37 -17.81 11.66
N ASN A 197 7.18 -17.20 11.58
CA ASN A 197 5.98 -17.95 11.23
C ASN A 197 6.09 -18.42 9.79
N THR A 198 5.95 -19.73 9.55
CA THR A 198 6.07 -20.35 8.22
C THR A 198 4.71 -20.82 7.72
N THR A 199 4.03 -21.68 8.50
CA THR A 199 2.73 -22.26 8.12
C THR A 199 1.60 -21.95 9.10
N GLY A 200 1.91 -21.35 10.25
CA GLY A 200 0.91 -21.02 11.27
C GLY A 200 -0.13 -20.04 10.75
N SER A 201 -1.37 -20.21 11.17
CA SER A 201 -2.54 -19.45 10.74
C SER A 201 -3.30 -18.87 11.92
N ASP A 202 -4.11 -17.84 11.65
CA ASP A 202 -4.99 -17.23 12.65
C ASP A 202 -4.23 -16.62 13.85
N ASN A 203 -2.98 -16.17 13.65
CA ASN A 203 -2.18 -15.54 14.70
C ASN A 203 -2.27 -14.01 14.64
N ILE A 204 -2.31 -13.37 15.81
CA ILE A 204 -2.24 -11.92 15.97
C ILE A 204 -0.95 -11.60 16.74
N ALA A 205 -0.11 -10.74 16.19
CA ALA A 205 1.10 -10.25 16.84
C ALA A 205 1.19 -8.73 16.76
N LEU A 206 1.27 -8.08 17.92
CA LEU A 206 1.34 -6.63 18.04
C LEU A 206 2.56 -6.21 18.85
N GLY A 207 3.46 -5.46 18.21
CA GLY A 207 4.67 -4.89 18.81
C GLY A 207 5.97 -5.45 18.23
N ASP A 208 7.08 -4.85 18.65
CA ASP A 208 8.44 -5.27 18.31
C ASP A 208 8.67 -6.74 18.69
N GLU A 209 9.04 -7.54 17.69
CA GLU A 209 9.27 -8.99 17.77
C GLU A 209 8.10 -9.81 18.37
N ALA A 210 6.87 -9.28 18.31
CA ALA A 210 5.71 -10.00 18.81
C ALA A 210 5.52 -11.32 18.05
N GLY A 211 5.32 -12.43 18.75
CA GLY A 211 5.19 -13.77 18.17
C GLY A 211 6.39 -14.26 17.35
N ARG A 212 7.57 -13.63 17.46
CA ARG A 212 8.79 -14.00 16.70
C ARG A 212 9.17 -15.48 16.84
N ASN A 213 8.84 -16.15 17.93
CA ASN A 213 9.14 -17.57 18.14
C ASN A 213 8.10 -18.53 17.56
N LEU A 214 6.93 -18.04 17.12
CA LEU A 214 5.93 -18.88 16.47
C LEU A 214 6.44 -19.31 15.10
N THR A 215 6.39 -20.61 14.84
CA THR A 215 6.84 -21.22 13.57
C THR A 215 5.70 -21.84 12.79
N THR A 216 4.90 -22.69 13.43
CA THR A 216 3.79 -23.44 12.81
C THR A 216 2.51 -23.40 13.62
N GLY A 217 2.51 -22.66 14.73
CA GLY A 217 1.41 -22.58 15.68
C GLY A 217 0.22 -21.80 15.14
N ASP A 218 -0.99 -22.21 15.50
CA ASP A 218 -2.23 -21.54 15.06
C ASP A 218 -2.96 -20.86 16.24
N HIS A 219 -3.78 -19.86 15.94
CA HIS A 219 -4.71 -19.24 16.89
C HIS A 219 -4.06 -18.57 18.10
N ASN A 220 -2.84 -18.02 17.95
CA ASN A 220 -2.17 -17.31 19.06
C ASN A 220 -2.41 -15.80 19.01
N ILE A 221 -2.34 -15.16 20.18
CA ILE A 221 -2.33 -13.70 20.30
C ILE A 221 -1.12 -13.29 21.14
N ASP A 222 -0.15 -12.65 20.50
CA ASP A 222 1.06 -12.14 21.13
C ASP A 222 1.08 -10.60 21.14
N ILE A 223 1.00 -9.98 22.31
CA ILE A 223 1.03 -8.51 22.45
C ILE A 223 2.30 -8.13 23.23
N GLY A 224 3.31 -7.61 22.52
CA GLY A 224 4.62 -7.31 23.10
C GLY A 224 5.31 -8.52 23.72
N ASN A 225 4.93 -9.73 23.29
CA ASN A 225 5.50 -11.00 23.74
C ASN A 225 6.08 -11.73 22.51
N ARG A 226 7.25 -12.36 22.66
CA ARG A 226 7.90 -13.09 21.55
C ARG A 226 7.22 -14.41 21.17
N GLY A 227 6.18 -14.85 21.89
CA GLY A 227 5.56 -16.16 21.71
C GLY A 227 6.43 -17.32 22.20
N ALA A 228 5.90 -18.53 22.13
CA ALA A 228 6.64 -19.78 22.36
C ALA A 228 6.65 -20.66 21.10
N VAL A 229 7.66 -21.52 20.97
CA VAL A 229 7.82 -22.38 19.79
C VAL A 229 6.68 -23.39 19.71
N ALA A 230 6.06 -23.52 18.54
CA ALA A 230 4.96 -24.45 18.25
C ALA A 230 3.73 -24.31 19.17
N GLU A 231 3.59 -23.17 19.85
CA GLU A 231 2.43 -22.88 20.67
C GLU A 231 1.17 -22.68 19.82
N ALA A 232 0.01 -23.08 20.32
CA ALA A 232 -1.26 -22.89 19.65
C ALA A 232 -2.35 -22.47 20.64
N SER A 233 -3.35 -21.75 20.16
CA SER A 233 -4.53 -21.34 20.92
C SER A 233 -4.20 -20.58 22.22
N THR A 234 -3.09 -19.83 22.24
CA THR A 234 -2.59 -19.18 23.46
C THR A 234 -2.52 -17.67 23.32
N ILE A 235 -2.83 -16.97 24.41
CA ILE A 235 -2.67 -15.51 24.51
C ILE A 235 -1.47 -15.22 25.41
N ARG A 236 -0.54 -14.39 24.95
CA ARG A 236 0.58 -13.87 25.73
C ARG A 236 0.67 -12.36 25.63
N THR A 237 0.79 -11.71 26.78
CA THR A 237 0.90 -10.23 26.86
C THR A 237 2.10 -9.83 27.69
N GLY A 238 2.95 -8.98 27.11
CA GLY A 238 4.18 -8.47 27.73
C GLY A 238 5.28 -9.52 27.83
N ARG A 239 6.46 -9.10 28.29
CA ARG A 239 7.68 -9.89 28.44
C ARG A 239 8.05 -10.00 29.92
N VAL A 240 8.32 -11.24 30.34
CA VAL A 240 8.78 -11.54 31.71
C VAL A 240 10.04 -10.71 32.04
N GLY A 241 10.00 -10.03 33.19
CA GLY A 241 11.08 -9.16 33.66
C GLY A 241 11.06 -7.73 33.09
N THR A 242 10.25 -7.44 32.07
CA THR A 242 10.07 -6.07 31.54
C THR A 242 8.77 -5.47 32.05
N GLN A 243 7.63 -6.14 31.81
CA GLN A 243 6.35 -5.73 32.38
C GLN A 243 6.23 -6.31 33.79
N THR A 244 6.16 -5.43 34.80
CA THR A 244 6.05 -5.81 36.22
C THR A 244 4.65 -5.63 36.82
N ALA A 245 3.72 -5.08 36.04
CA ALA A 245 2.33 -4.88 36.44
C ALA A 245 1.41 -4.94 35.22
N THR A 246 0.20 -5.47 35.41
CA THR A 246 -0.85 -5.53 34.39
C THR A 246 -2.13 -4.89 34.95
N TYR A 247 -2.60 -3.83 34.29
CA TYR A 247 -3.84 -3.16 34.64
C TYR A 247 -4.89 -3.45 33.58
N VAL A 248 -5.97 -4.14 33.97
CA VAL A 248 -7.12 -4.41 33.11
C VAL A 248 -8.32 -3.62 33.64
N ALA A 249 -8.76 -2.63 32.86
CA ALA A 249 -9.91 -1.81 33.23
C ALA A 249 -11.19 -2.63 33.30
N GLY A 250 -12.14 -2.23 34.15
CA GLY A 250 -13.46 -2.87 34.26
C GLY A 250 -13.51 -4.16 35.07
N ILE A 251 -12.39 -4.62 35.65
CA ILE A 251 -12.34 -5.82 36.51
C ILE A 251 -12.58 -5.46 37.98
N SER A 252 -11.88 -4.45 38.50
CA SER A 252 -12.01 -4.05 39.91
C SER A 252 -13.40 -3.49 40.20
N GLY A 253 -14.12 -4.11 41.14
CA GLY A 253 -15.48 -3.71 41.54
C GLY A 253 -16.61 -4.27 40.67
N ALA A 254 -16.33 -5.07 39.64
CA ALA A 254 -17.32 -5.66 38.74
C ALA A 254 -17.62 -7.12 39.13
N THR A 255 -18.39 -7.34 40.19
CA THR A 255 -18.77 -8.69 40.65
C THR A 255 -19.64 -9.41 39.63
N VAL A 256 -19.36 -10.70 39.40
CA VAL A 256 -20.15 -11.57 38.50
C VAL A 256 -21.01 -12.52 39.33
N THR A 257 -22.33 -12.45 39.16
CA THR A 257 -23.26 -13.45 39.71
C THR A 257 -22.96 -14.81 39.07
N ASP A 258 -22.77 -15.84 39.89
CA ASP A 258 -22.36 -17.19 39.47
C ASP A 258 -20.94 -17.30 38.86
N GLY A 259 -20.05 -16.35 39.17
CA GLY A 259 -18.66 -16.38 38.71
C GLY A 259 -17.82 -17.53 39.31
N ILE A 260 -16.88 -18.07 38.52
CA ILE A 260 -15.89 -19.05 38.97
C ILE A 260 -14.63 -18.32 39.46
N GLY A 261 -14.06 -18.76 40.58
CA GLY A 261 -12.80 -18.23 41.10
C GLY A 261 -11.64 -18.47 40.14
N VAL A 262 -10.91 -17.41 39.82
CA VAL A 262 -9.70 -17.47 38.99
C VAL A 262 -8.45 -17.67 39.85
N VAL A 263 -7.46 -18.36 39.29
CA VAL A 263 -6.15 -18.60 39.90
C VAL A 263 -5.04 -18.33 38.91
N VAL A 264 -3.86 -18.04 39.42
CA VAL A 264 -2.64 -17.86 38.63
C VAL A 264 -1.69 -19.02 38.96
N GLY A 265 -1.32 -19.80 37.95
CA GLY A 265 -0.35 -20.87 38.05
C GLY A 265 1.08 -20.37 38.28
N ALA A 266 1.99 -21.28 38.63
CA ALA A 266 3.39 -20.95 38.88
C ALA A 266 4.14 -20.41 37.63
N ASP A 267 3.62 -20.72 36.44
CA ASP A 267 4.09 -20.23 35.14
C ASP A 267 3.43 -18.91 34.71
N GLY A 268 2.57 -18.33 35.55
CA GLY A 268 1.81 -17.11 35.26
C GLY A 268 0.54 -17.34 34.45
N HIS A 269 0.14 -18.59 34.19
CA HIS A 269 -1.10 -18.91 33.48
C HIS A 269 -2.34 -18.59 34.34
N LEU A 270 -3.21 -17.72 33.82
CA LEU A 270 -4.52 -17.43 34.43
C LEU A 270 -5.51 -18.54 34.08
N GLY A 271 -6.16 -19.12 35.07
CA GLY A 271 -7.17 -20.16 34.86
C GLY A 271 -8.23 -20.16 35.96
N THR A 272 -9.01 -21.23 36.04
CA THR A 272 -9.99 -21.48 37.10
C THR A 272 -9.59 -22.70 37.89
N VAL A 273 -10.00 -22.76 39.16
CA VAL A 273 -9.93 -24.02 39.92
C VAL A 273 -11.04 -24.96 39.47
N VAL A 274 -10.69 -26.24 39.31
CA VAL A 274 -11.69 -27.29 39.16
C VAL A 274 -12.29 -27.54 40.54
N SER A 275 -13.61 -27.39 40.65
CA SER A 275 -14.38 -27.66 41.88
C SER A 275 -14.50 -29.15 42.17
#